data_AF-A0A9D1H7X2-F1
#
_entry.id   AF-A0A9D1H7X2-F1
#
_cell.length_a   1.000
_cell.length_b   1.000
_cell.length_c   1.000
_cell.angle_alpha   90.00
_cell.angle_beta   90.00
_cell.angle_gamma   90.00
#
_symmetry.space_group_name_H-M   'P 1'
#
loop_
_entity.id
_entity.type
_entity.pdbx_description
1 polymer ?
#
loop_
_entity_poly.entity_id
_entity_poly.type
_entity_poly.pdbx_seq_one_letter_code
_entity_poly.pdbx_strand_id
1 'polypeptide(L)'
;MNKIERMKAVFANQEPDYTPAGFWFHYPSSLTAEETADAHVKLYHELDNDIIKVMDDSFGNMVTSHLKITKPSDWRNISLPGRDCHQYQKMEQIIRLIREKTNGEVMLFPT
;
A
#
# COMPACT_ATOMS: atom_id res chain seq x y z
N MET A 1 -8.12 -22.25 8.25
CA MET A 1 -8.49 -20.84 8.46
C MET A 1 -8.55 -20.16 7.10
N ASN A 2 -9.43 -19.19 6.88
CA ASN A 2 -9.26 -18.28 5.74
C ASN A 2 -8.11 -17.29 6.03
N LYS A 3 -7.67 -16.53 5.01
CA LYS A 3 -6.54 -15.60 5.13
C LYS A 3 -6.74 -14.57 6.25
N ILE A 4 -7.97 -14.09 6.43
CA ILE A 4 -8.31 -13.12 7.49
C ILE A 4 -8.25 -13.77 8.88
N GLU A 5 -8.82 -14.95 9.05
CA GLU A 5 -8.77 -15.71 10.32
C GLU A 5 -7.33 -16.00 10.72
N ARG A 6 -6.49 -16.41 9.76
CA ARG A 6 -5.06 -16.67 9.96
C ARG A 6 -4.33 -15.44 10.48
N MET A 7 -4.51 -14.29 9.83
CA MET A 7 -3.89 -13.04 10.27
C MET A 7 -4.42 -12.57 11.64
N LYS A 8 -5.73 -12.75 11.91
CA LYS A 8 -6.31 -12.46 13.23
C LYS A 8 -5.71 -13.33 14.33
N ALA A 9 -5.48 -14.62 14.08
CA ALA A 9 -4.81 -15.51 15.03
C ALA A 9 -3.39 -15.02 15.34
N VAL A 10 -2.62 -14.65 14.31
CA VAL A 10 -1.27 -14.07 14.48
C VAL A 10 -1.31 -12.80 15.33
N PHE A 11 -2.21 -11.86 15.03
CA PHE A 11 -2.33 -10.62 15.83
C PHE A 11 -2.79 -10.86 17.27
N ALA A 12 -3.50 -11.96 17.52
CA ALA A 12 -3.91 -12.38 18.85
C ALA A 12 -2.85 -13.21 19.59
N ASN A 13 -1.63 -13.35 19.05
CA ASN A 13 -0.58 -14.24 19.57
C ASN A 13 -1.03 -15.70 19.70
N GLN A 14 -1.90 -16.15 18.79
CA GLN A 14 -2.35 -17.54 18.68
C GLN A 14 -1.61 -18.26 17.55
N GLU A 15 -1.61 -19.60 17.59
CA GLU A 15 -1.01 -20.41 16.54
C GLU A 15 -1.94 -20.45 15.30
N PRO A 16 -1.49 -19.96 14.13
CA PRO A 16 -2.24 -20.09 12.88
C PRO A 16 -2.14 -21.51 12.31
N ASP A 17 -2.96 -21.84 11.31
CA ASP A 17 -2.90 -23.12 10.59
C ASP A 17 -1.62 -23.31 9.75
N TYR A 18 -0.95 -22.23 9.38
CA TYR A 18 0.44 -22.20 8.91
C TYR A 18 1.03 -20.78 9.05
N THR A 19 2.35 -20.63 8.89
CA THR A 19 3.01 -19.31 8.95
C THR A 19 2.59 -18.45 7.75
N PRO A 20 1.85 -17.33 7.94
CA PRO A 20 1.40 -16.52 6.81
C PRO A 20 2.57 -15.81 6.13
N ALA A 21 2.47 -15.64 4.81
CA ALA A 21 3.47 -14.95 4.01
C ALA A 21 2.85 -13.90 3.08
N GLY A 22 3.64 -12.87 2.75
CA GLY A 22 3.26 -11.85 1.78
C GLY A 22 4.49 -11.26 1.11
N PHE A 23 4.41 -11.09 -0.20
CA PHE A 23 5.45 -10.48 -1.03
C PHE A 23 4.89 -9.27 -1.77
N TRP A 24 5.74 -8.30 -2.08
CA TRP A 24 5.33 -7.07 -2.73
C TRP A 24 6.44 -6.51 -3.63
N PHE A 25 6.02 -5.68 -4.59
CA PHE A 25 6.91 -4.96 -5.47
C PHE A 25 6.61 -3.47 -5.42
N HIS A 26 7.63 -2.70 -5.78
CA HIS A 26 7.45 -1.31 -6.17
C HIS A 26 6.96 -1.27 -7.61
N TYR A 27 5.79 -0.69 -7.85
CA TYR A 27 5.25 -0.52 -9.19
C TYR A 27 5.57 0.88 -9.73
N PRO A 28 5.70 1.05 -11.05
CA PRO A 28 6.00 2.35 -11.64
C PRO A 28 5.00 3.42 -11.22
N SER A 29 5.50 4.58 -10.79
CA SER A 29 4.64 5.71 -10.36
C SER A 29 3.75 6.26 -11.48
N SER A 30 4.09 5.97 -12.73
CA SER A 30 3.33 6.33 -13.93
C SER A 30 2.03 5.55 -14.11
N LEU A 31 1.86 4.42 -13.42
CA LEU A 31 0.61 3.65 -13.49
C LEU A 31 -0.56 4.45 -12.91
N THR A 32 -1.73 4.28 -13.52
CA THR A 32 -3.01 4.73 -12.97
C THR A 32 -3.34 3.98 -11.67
N ALA A 33 -4.33 4.48 -10.91
CA ALA A 33 -4.81 3.78 -9.72
C ALA A 33 -5.34 2.37 -10.06
N GLU A 34 -6.02 2.22 -11.20
CA GLU A 34 -6.56 0.95 -11.66
C GLU A 34 -5.47 -0.05 -12.04
N GLU A 35 -4.49 0.36 -12.86
CA GLU A 35 -3.35 -0.49 -13.21
C GLU A 35 -2.54 -0.89 -11.98
N THR A 36 -2.38 0.02 -11.01
CA THR A 36 -1.69 -0.26 -9.75
C THR A 36 -2.47 -1.28 -8.92
N ALA A 37 -3.80 -1.12 -8.79
CA ALA A 37 -4.65 -2.08 -8.09
C ALA A 37 -4.63 -3.45 -8.75
N ASP A 38 -4.73 -3.51 -10.08
CA ASP A 38 -4.66 -4.75 -10.85
C ASP A 38 -3.34 -5.47 -10.67
N ALA A 39 -2.22 -4.74 -10.62
CA ALA A 39 -0.91 -5.32 -10.42
C ALA A 39 -0.77 -5.97 -9.03
N HIS A 40 -1.30 -5.33 -7.98
CA HIS A 40 -1.32 -5.89 -6.62
C HIS A 40 -2.24 -7.12 -6.51
N VAL A 41 -3.43 -7.05 -7.11
CA VAL A 41 -4.39 -8.16 -7.13
C VAL A 41 -3.85 -9.35 -7.92
N LYS A 42 -3.19 -9.08 -9.06
CA LYS A 42 -2.51 -10.11 -9.85
C LYS A 42 -1.44 -10.83 -9.02
N LEU A 43 -0.55 -10.09 -8.35
CA LEU A 43 0.50 -10.68 -7.51
C LEU A 43 -0.09 -11.54 -6.38
N TYR A 44 -1.15 -11.05 -5.74
CA TYR A 44 -1.87 -11.77 -4.70
C TYR A 44 -2.37 -13.13 -5.20
N HIS A 45 -3.02 -13.17 -6.37
CA HIS A 45 -3.53 -14.43 -6.93
C HIS A 45 -2.41 -15.35 -7.44
N GLU A 46 -1.36 -14.81 -8.06
CA GLU A 46 -0.27 -15.62 -8.60
C GLU A 46 0.58 -16.30 -7.52
N LEU A 47 0.71 -15.68 -6.36
CA LEU A 47 1.53 -16.20 -5.24
C LEU A 47 0.70 -16.78 -4.08
N ASP A 48 -0.63 -16.69 -4.16
CA ASP A 48 -1.54 -17.06 -3.07
C ASP A 48 -1.18 -16.39 -1.72
N ASN A 49 -0.75 -15.13 -1.76
CA ASN A 49 -0.32 -14.38 -0.56
C ASN A 49 -1.42 -14.34 0.52
N ASP A 50 -1.05 -14.31 1.80
CA ASP A 50 -2.02 -14.18 2.92
C ASP A 50 -2.46 -12.74 3.17
N ILE A 51 -1.73 -11.78 2.60
CA ILE A 51 -1.97 -10.35 2.72
C ILE A 51 -1.72 -9.67 1.38
N ILE A 52 -2.30 -8.47 1.21
CA ILE A 52 -1.85 -7.53 0.18
C ILE A 52 -1.19 -6.35 0.88
N LYS A 53 0.12 -6.21 0.67
CA LYS A 53 0.85 -5.00 1.01
C LYS A 53 0.73 -4.03 -0.16
N VAL A 54 0.08 -2.88 0.05
CA VAL A 54 -0.06 -1.84 -0.98
C VAL A 54 1.16 -0.94 -0.90
N MET A 55 1.99 -0.99 -1.93
CA MET A 55 3.20 -0.18 -2.06
C MET A 55 2.92 1.06 -2.90
N ASP A 56 3.38 2.22 -2.43
CA ASP A 56 3.35 3.47 -3.17
C ASP A 56 4.62 4.29 -2.91
N ASP A 57 5.37 4.58 -3.97
CA ASP A 57 6.59 5.39 -3.90
C ASP A 57 6.31 6.89 -3.98
N SER A 58 5.04 7.29 -4.05
CA SER A 58 4.69 8.69 -4.22
C SER A 58 5.04 9.54 -3.00
N PHE A 59 5.15 8.98 -1.79
CA PHE A 59 5.29 9.77 -0.55
C PHE A 59 6.56 10.64 -0.52
N GLY A 60 7.72 10.08 -0.86
CA GLY A 60 8.97 10.85 -0.87
C GLY A 60 8.90 12.00 -1.87
N ASN A 61 8.49 11.70 -3.10
CA ASN A 61 8.36 12.71 -4.16
C ASN A 61 7.27 13.75 -3.85
N MET A 62 6.18 13.35 -3.21
CA MET A 62 5.10 14.23 -2.77
C MET A 62 5.64 15.32 -1.84
N VAL A 63 6.48 14.94 -0.88
CA VAL A 63 6.99 15.85 0.15
C VAL A 63 8.14 16.71 -0.38
N THR A 64 8.97 16.19 -1.29
CA THR A 64 10.22 16.87 -1.66
C THR A 64 10.27 17.42 -3.09
N SER A 65 9.31 17.11 -3.97
CA SER A 65 9.36 17.50 -5.41
C SER A 65 9.50 19.01 -5.65
N HIS A 66 8.92 19.82 -4.77
CA HIS A 66 8.95 21.28 -4.86
C HIS A 66 10.10 21.91 -4.06
N LEU A 67 10.89 21.11 -3.35
CA LEU A 67 11.94 21.58 -2.47
C LEU A 67 13.31 21.46 -3.12
N LYS A 68 14.07 22.55 -3.05
CA LYS A 68 15.50 22.54 -3.34
C LYS A 68 16.26 22.82 -2.05
N ILE A 69 16.91 21.80 -1.50
CA ILE A 69 17.70 21.92 -0.27
C ILE A 69 19.13 22.33 -0.65
N THR A 70 19.51 23.54 -0.27
CA THR A 70 20.86 24.09 -0.51
C THR A 70 21.60 24.47 0.78
N LYS A 71 20.86 24.67 1.88
CA LYS A 71 21.39 25.00 3.20
C LYS A 71 20.54 24.38 4.33
N PRO A 72 21.09 24.25 5.56
CA PRO A 72 20.37 23.64 6.69
C PRO A 72 19.03 24.28 7.05
N SER A 73 18.82 25.56 6.76
CA SER A 73 17.53 26.21 7.04
C SER A 73 16.39 25.72 6.13
N ASP A 74 16.69 25.24 4.92
CA ASP A 74 15.69 24.89 3.91
C ASP A 74 14.85 23.67 4.33
N TRP A 75 15.39 22.82 5.20
CA TRP A 75 14.68 21.69 5.80
C TRP A 75 13.41 22.12 6.56
N ARG A 76 13.34 23.37 7.04
CA ARG A 76 12.14 23.91 7.70
C ARG A 76 10.97 24.12 6.76
N ASN A 77 11.19 24.07 5.45
CA ASN A 77 10.14 24.20 4.44
C ASN A 77 9.48 22.85 4.10
N ILE A 78 9.94 21.74 4.70
CA ILE A 78 9.27 20.44 4.55
C ILE A 78 7.92 20.51 5.26
N SER A 79 6.85 20.31 4.49
CA SER A 79 5.49 20.21 5.01
C SER A 79 4.75 19.07 4.32
N LEU A 80 3.91 18.37 5.07
CA LEU A 80 2.98 17.42 4.49
C LEU A 80 1.87 18.19 3.73
N PRO A 81 1.46 17.73 2.54
CA PRO A 81 0.33 18.32 1.87
C PRO A 81 -0.97 18.01 2.62
N GLY A 82 -2.02 18.75 2.28
CA GLY A 82 -3.37 18.45 2.76
C GLY A 82 -3.87 17.08 2.28
N ARG A 83 -4.90 16.55 2.95
CA ARG A 83 -5.52 15.25 2.61
C ARG A 83 -6.09 15.18 1.19
N ASP A 84 -6.43 16.34 0.62
CA ASP A 84 -7.00 16.44 -0.73
C ASP A 84 -5.94 16.43 -1.83
N CYS A 85 -4.66 16.15 -1.51
CA CYS A 85 -3.63 16.05 -2.53
C CYS A 85 -3.84 14.84 -3.44
N HIS A 86 -3.35 14.95 -4.66
CA HIS A 86 -3.48 13.91 -5.68
C HIS A 86 -2.97 12.54 -5.20
N GLN A 87 -1.87 12.52 -4.45
CA GLN A 87 -1.24 11.28 -3.97
C GLN A 87 -2.13 10.54 -2.97
N TYR A 88 -2.71 11.23 -1.99
CA TYR A 88 -3.63 10.61 -1.03
C TYR A 88 -4.93 10.13 -1.70
N GLN A 89 -5.48 10.91 -2.63
CA GLN A 89 -6.66 10.51 -3.41
C GLN A 89 -6.38 9.27 -4.26
N LYS A 90 -5.20 9.21 -4.91
CA LYS A 90 -4.76 8.04 -5.68
C LYS A 90 -4.64 6.81 -4.79
N MET A 91 -4.00 6.92 -3.62
CA MET A 91 -3.88 5.83 -2.66
C MET A 91 -5.26 5.34 -2.18
N GLU A 92 -6.18 6.25 -1.83
CA GLU A 92 -7.54 5.87 -1.45
C GLU A 92 -8.23 5.09 -2.56
N GLN A 93 -8.10 5.55 -3.81
CA GLN A 93 -8.67 4.87 -4.97
C GLN A 93 -8.09 3.47 -5.16
N ILE A 94 -6.77 3.30 -5.04
CA ILE A 94 -6.11 1.99 -5.10
C ILE A 94 -6.68 1.04 -4.04
N ILE A 95 -6.76 1.50 -2.78
CA ILE A 95 -7.28 0.68 -1.68
C ILE A 95 -8.73 0.25 -1.93
N ARG A 96 -9.58 1.16 -2.42
CA ARG A 96 -10.98 0.86 -2.76
C ARG A 96 -11.08 -0.19 -3.86
N LEU A 97 -10.34 0.01 -4.96
CA LEU A 97 -10.33 -0.91 -6.10
C LEU A 97 -9.85 -2.30 -5.73
N ILE A 98 -8.77 -2.41 -4.93
CA ILE A 98 -8.29 -3.71 -4.46
C ILE A 98 -9.39 -4.38 -3.62
N ARG A 99 -10.00 -3.65 -2.69
CA ARG A 99 -11.05 -4.21 -1.82
C ARG A 99 -12.27 -4.70 -2.58
N GLU A 100 -12.66 -3.99 -3.64
CA GLU A 100 -13.74 -4.39 -4.55
C GLU A 100 -13.34 -5.66 -5.34
N LYS A 101 -12.15 -5.67 -5.95
CA LYS A 101 -11.66 -6.79 -6.78
C LYS A 101 -11.45 -8.07 -5.98
N THR A 102 -11.04 -7.97 -4.70
CA THR A 102 -10.84 -9.14 -3.83
C THR A 102 -12.08 -9.48 -2.98
N ASN A 103 -13.19 -8.74 -3.13
CA ASN A 103 -14.39 -8.89 -2.30
C ASN A 103 -14.10 -8.93 -0.78
N GLY A 104 -13.05 -8.21 -0.34
CA GLY A 104 -12.60 -8.19 1.05
C GLY A 104 -12.12 -9.53 1.62
N GLU A 105 -11.70 -10.50 0.80
CA GLU A 105 -11.25 -11.84 1.26
C GLU A 105 -9.84 -11.86 1.89
N VAL A 106 -9.10 -10.75 1.77
CA VAL A 106 -7.71 -10.60 2.20
C VAL A 106 -7.51 -9.27 2.91
N MET A 107 -6.61 -9.23 3.90
CA MET A 107 -6.25 -7.99 4.59
C MET A 107 -5.33 -7.12 3.73
N LEU A 108 -5.61 -5.81 3.71
CA LEU A 108 -4.83 -4.81 2.98
C LEU A 108 -4.00 -3.97 3.94
N PHE A 109 -2.71 -3.78 3.64
CA PHE A 109 -1.79 -2.97 4.43
C PHE A 109 -1.13 -1.90 3.56
N PRO A 110 -1.65 -0.67 3.54
CA PRO A 110 -0.97 0.46 2.88
C PRO A 110 0.24 0.94 3.68
N THR A 111 1.14 1.65 3.01
CA THR A 111 2.28 2.39 3.59
C THR A 111 2.31 3.82 3.11
#